data_AF-A0A8X7NYW1-F1
#
_entry.id   AF-A0A8X7NYW1-F1
#
_cell.length_a   1.000
_cell.length_b   1.000
_cell.length_c   1.000
_cell.angle_alpha   90.00
_cell.angle_beta   90.00
_cell.angle_gamma   90.00
#
_symmetry.space_group_name_H-M   'P 1'
#
loop_
_entity.id
_entity.type
_entity.pdbx_description
1 polymer ?
#
loop_
_entity_poly.entity_id
_entity_poly.type
_entity_poly.pdbx_seq_one_letter_code
_entity_poly.pdbx_strand_id
1 'polypeptide(L)'
;MDREIPALMGVSKAILENVIFVHQDESNWPLQDPSTLKKKFDDIFSATRYTKALEVIKKLHKDQAQEIKTYKLKLENLQTLKDAAYKACWIFTSIESIAQDQERTESSKAQMSELESSIQKVDAEVHNKEMMLKDLRKLQDQVSRKTAERSTLFKEQQRQYAALPEENEDTMEELKEWKSKFEERIALLETKIRKMERELDDTATTISSLHNAKTNYMLEISKLQTEAEAHMLLKNERDASIQNIFSNHNLGNVPSTPFSTDVVLNLTNRIKSRLGEFEMDLLDKKKSNETALSTAWDCYMDASDRWKASKLRNELKMISRQAYQNA
;
A
#
# COMPACT_ATOMS: atom_id res chain seq x y z
N MET A 1 38.91 -119.06 -83.28
CA MET A 1 39.13 -119.40 -84.70
C MET A 1 37.89 -119.21 -85.55
N ASP A 2 36.71 -119.72 -85.16
CA ASP A 2 35.47 -119.64 -85.97
C ASP A 2 34.89 -118.24 -86.25
N ARG A 3 35.40 -117.20 -85.60
CA ARG A 3 34.89 -115.82 -85.72
C ARG A 3 35.77 -114.92 -86.59
N GLU A 4 37.03 -115.29 -86.76
CA GLU A 4 38.04 -114.46 -87.43
C GLU A 4 38.10 -114.76 -88.93
N ILE A 5 37.93 -116.03 -89.33
CA ILE A 5 37.91 -116.44 -90.74
C ILE A 5 36.75 -115.78 -91.53
N PRO A 6 35.50 -115.77 -91.05
CA PRO A 6 34.41 -115.06 -91.73
C PRO A 6 34.65 -113.54 -91.85
N ALA A 7 35.24 -112.92 -90.82
CA ALA A 7 35.50 -111.49 -90.78
C ALA A 7 36.55 -111.05 -91.81
N LEU A 8 37.60 -111.87 -92.02
CA LEU A 8 38.64 -111.64 -93.03
C LEU A 8 38.11 -111.76 -94.46
N MET A 9 37.06 -112.57 -94.68
CA MET A 9 36.41 -112.72 -96.00
C MET A 9 35.30 -111.71 -96.27
N GLY A 10 34.96 -110.84 -95.30
CA GLY A 10 33.92 -109.82 -95.45
C GLY A 10 32.48 -110.36 -95.50
N VAL A 11 32.27 -111.62 -95.09
CA VAL A 11 30.96 -112.30 -95.14
C VAL A 11 30.58 -112.79 -93.74
N SER A 12 29.30 -112.71 -93.36
CA SER A 12 28.87 -113.16 -92.04
C SER A 12 28.98 -114.69 -91.91
N LYS A 13 29.29 -115.19 -90.70
CA LYS A 13 29.36 -116.63 -90.41
C LYS A 13 28.07 -117.35 -90.83
N ALA A 14 26.92 -116.74 -90.56
CA ALA A 14 25.62 -117.28 -90.94
C ALA A 14 25.41 -117.36 -92.46
N ILE A 15 25.99 -116.46 -93.26
CA ILE A 15 25.94 -116.54 -94.73
C ILE A 15 26.88 -117.64 -95.24
N LEU A 16 28.07 -117.77 -94.64
CA LEU A 16 29.01 -118.84 -94.98
C LEU A 16 28.40 -120.23 -94.72
N GLU A 17 27.75 -120.44 -93.58
CA GLU A 17 27.18 -121.74 -93.20
C GLU A 17 25.82 -122.03 -93.86
N ASN A 18 24.96 -121.02 -94.04
CA ASN A 18 23.58 -121.23 -94.51
C ASN A 18 23.34 -120.85 -95.98
N VAL A 19 24.33 -120.28 -96.69
CA VAL A 19 24.20 -119.90 -98.10
C VAL A 19 25.35 -120.42 -98.97
N ILE A 20 26.61 -120.32 -98.51
CA ILE A 20 27.80 -120.67 -99.33
C ILE A 20 28.20 -122.14 -99.16
N PHE A 21 28.30 -122.61 -97.91
CA PHE A 21 28.75 -123.95 -97.54
C PHE A 21 27.62 -124.75 -96.86
N VAL A 22 26.42 -124.72 -97.46
CA VAL A 22 25.28 -125.50 -96.97
C VAL A 22 25.56 -126.99 -97.20
N HIS A 23 25.35 -127.82 -96.17
CA HIS A 23 25.47 -129.27 -96.30
C HIS A 23 24.44 -129.81 -97.31
N GLN A 24 24.79 -130.85 -98.07
CA GLN A 24 23.93 -131.35 -99.16
C GLN A 24 22.52 -131.74 -98.66
N ASP A 25 22.44 -132.30 -97.45
CA ASP A 25 21.18 -132.68 -96.80
C ASP A 25 20.34 -131.48 -96.32
N GLU A 26 20.97 -130.32 -96.08
CA GLU A 26 20.32 -129.09 -95.62
C GLU A 26 20.09 -128.07 -96.77
N SER A 27 20.50 -128.39 -98.00
CA SER A 27 20.45 -127.49 -99.15
C SER A 27 19.03 -127.02 -99.54
N ASN A 28 18.01 -127.78 -99.16
CA ASN A 28 16.60 -127.47 -99.41
C ASN A 28 15.93 -126.62 -98.31
N TRP A 29 16.70 -126.07 -97.36
CA TRP A 29 16.18 -125.25 -96.26
C TRP A 29 15.25 -124.08 -96.67
N PRO A 30 15.35 -123.45 -97.86
CA PRO A 30 14.39 -122.42 -98.29
C PRO A 30 12.96 -122.94 -98.51
N LEU A 31 12.81 -124.25 -98.69
CA LEU A 31 11.53 -124.96 -98.90
C LEU A 31 11.09 -125.76 -97.67
N GLN A 32 11.87 -125.72 -96.57
CA GLN A 32 11.52 -126.37 -95.31
C GLN A 32 10.44 -125.58 -94.55
N ASP A 33 10.07 -126.10 -93.38
CA ASP A 33 9.03 -125.53 -92.54
C ASP A 33 9.31 -124.06 -92.15
N PRO A 34 8.26 -123.25 -91.92
CA PRO A 34 8.41 -121.83 -91.61
C PRO A 34 9.27 -121.52 -90.37
N SER A 35 9.42 -122.47 -89.43
CA SER A 35 10.23 -122.28 -88.22
C SER A 35 11.72 -122.39 -88.51
N THR A 36 12.12 -123.42 -89.26
CA THR A 36 13.51 -123.61 -89.71
C THR A 36 13.93 -122.49 -90.66
N LEU A 37 13.05 -122.10 -91.57
CA LEU A 37 13.24 -120.95 -92.46
C LEU A 37 13.47 -119.67 -91.66
N LYS A 38 12.59 -119.34 -90.72
CA LYS A 38 12.70 -118.13 -89.89
C LYS A 38 13.97 -118.10 -89.06
N LYS A 39 14.40 -119.24 -88.51
CA LYS A 39 15.65 -119.34 -87.75
C LYS A 39 16.88 -119.06 -88.61
N LYS A 40 16.97 -119.67 -89.80
CA LYS A 40 18.07 -119.43 -90.76
C LYS A 40 18.04 -117.97 -91.27
N PHE A 41 16.86 -117.40 -91.53
CA PHE A 41 16.69 -115.98 -91.86
C PHE A 41 17.12 -115.05 -90.72
N ASP A 42 16.68 -115.29 -89.49
CA ASP A 42 17.04 -114.48 -88.32
C ASP A 42 18.56 -114.55 -88.03
N ASP A 43 19.21 -115.68 -88.31
CA ASP A 43 20.66 -115.85 -88.21
C ASP A 43 21.41 -115.12 -89.34
N ILE A 44 20.95 -115.24 -90.59
CA ILE A 44 21.51 -114.52 -91.75
C ILE A 44 21.40 -113.00 -91.57
N PHE A 45 20.25 -112.50 -91.16
CA PHE A 45 19.99 -111.08 -90.91
C PHE A 45 20.41 -110.63 -89.51
N SER A 46 20.85 -111.55 -88.65
CA SER A 46 21.26 -111.30 -87.26
C SER A 46 20.21 -110.51 -86.44
N ALA A 47 18.91 -110.71 -86.72
CA ALA A 47 17.81 -109.93 -86.16
C ALA A 47 17.74 -110.04 -84.62
N THR A 48 18.07 -111.22 -84.05
CA THR A 48 18.14 -111.48 -82.60
C THR A 48 19.24 -110.70 -81.89
N ARG A 49 20.33 -110.35 -82.58
CA ARG A 49 21.39 -109.51 -82.02
C ARG A 49 20.92 -108.06 -81.89
N TYR A 50 20.17 -107.57 -82.88
CA TYR A 50 19.60 -106.23 -82.85
C TYR A 50 18.52 -106.06 -81.78
N THR A 51 17.64 -107.04 -81.57
CA THR A 51 16.62 -106.99 -80.50
C THR A 51 17.24 -107.01 -79.10
N LYS A 52 18.24 -107.85 -78.85
CA LYS A 52 19.00 -107.85 -77.58
C LYS A 52 19.73 -106.52 -77.35
N ALA A 53 20.36 -105.96 -78.39
CA ALA A 53 21.00 -104.66 -78.28
C ALA A 53 19.98 -103.56 -77.94
N LEU A 54 18.79 -103.60 -78.53
CA LEU A 54 17.70 -102.66 -78.26
C LEU A 54 17.16 -102.80 -76.83
N GLU A 55 17.04 -104.00 -76.28
CA GLU A 55 16.71 -104.22 -74.87
C GLU A 55 17.76 -103.65 -73.92
N VAL A 56 19.04 -103.87 -74.21
CA VAL A 56 20.15 -103.29 -73.44
C VAL A 56 20.11 -101.77 -73.50
N ILE A 57 19.87 -101.17 -74.68
CA ILE A 57 19.71 -99.73 -74.85
C ILE A 57 18.52 -99.21 -74.03
N LYS A 58 17.36 -99.90 -74.07
CA LYS A 58 16.18 -99.53 -73.26
C LYS A 58 16.46 -99.57 -71.77
N LYS A 59 17.19 -100.60 -71.31
CA LYS A 59 17.60 -100.74 -69.91
C LYS A 59 18.54 -99.60 -69.50
N LEU A 60 19.59 -99.34 -70.28
CA LEU A 60 20.51 -98.22 -70.09
C LEU A 60 19.78 -96.87 -70.05
N HIS A 61 18.85 -96.65 -70.95
CA HIS A 61 18.05 -95.41 -70.97
C HIS A 61 17.22 -95.24 -69.69
N LYS A 62 16.62 -96.33 -69.18
CA LYS A 62 15.88 -96.31 -67.91
C LYS A 62 16.80 -96.05 -66.71
N ASP A 63 17.95 -96.71 -66.67
CA ASP A 63 18.94 -96.56 -65.59
C ASP A 63 19.50 -95.12 -65.58
N GLN A 64 19.87 -94.57 -66.74
CA GLN A 64 20.30 -93.18 -66.90
C GLN A 64 19.19 -92.19 -66.50
N ALA A 65 17.93 -92.44 -66.88
CA ALA A 65 16.82 -91.59 -66.48
C ALA A 65 16.62 -91.58 -64.95
N GLN A 66 16.84 -92.71 -64.28
CA GLN A 66 16.77 -92.82 -62.83
C GLN A 66 17.95 -92.12 -62.16
N GLU A 67 19.16 -92.24 -62.70
CA GLU A 67 20.33 -91.50 -62.23
C GLU A 67 20.12 -89.99 -62.36
N ILE A 68 19.62 -89.51 -63.51
CA ILE A 68 19.31 -88.09 -63.73
C ILE A 68 18.32 -87.58 -62.67
N LYS A 69 17.27 -88.33 -62.35
CA LYS A 69 16.32 -87.95 -61.28
C LYS A 69 17.01 -87.86 -59.92
N THR A 70 17.88 -88.82 -59.61
CA THR A 70 18.62 -88.86 -58.35
C THR A 70 19.60 -87.70 -58.25
N TYR A 71 20.31 -87.36 -59.33
CA TYR A 71 21.22 -86.21 -59.37
C TYR A 71 20.47 -84.89 -59.29
N LYS A 72 19.30 -84.76 -59.94
CA LYS A 72 18.45 -83.56 -59.79
C LYS A 72 18.03 -83.35 -58.34
N LEU A 73 17.56 -84.41 -57.66
CA LEU A 73 17.18 -84.33 -56.25
C LEU A 73 18.39 -83.98 -55.35
N LYS A 74 19.56 -84.59 -55.61
CA LYS A 74 20.79 -84.24 -54.89
C LYS A 74 21.18 -82.77 -55.12
N LEU A 75 21.07 -82.27 -56.34
CA LEU A 75 21.38 -80.89 -56.68
C LEU A 75 20.45 -79.91 -55.93
N GLU A 76 19.16 -80.17 -55.90
CA GLU A 76 18.17 -79.36 -55.17
C GLU A 76 18.43 -79.37 -53.66
N ASN A 77 18.73 -80.54 -53.09
CA ASN A 77 19.11 -80.65 -51.68
C ASN A 77 20.41 -79.91 -51.36
N LEU A 78 21.41 -79.97 -52.24
CA LEU A 78 22.67 -79.23 -52.05
C LEU A 78 22.45 -77.72 -52.20
N GLN A 79 21.56 -77.29 -53.10
CA GLN A 79 21.25 -75.89 -53.29
C GLN A 79 20.52 -75.30 -52.06
N THR A 80 19.53 -76.02 -51.52
CA THR A 80 18.84 -75.61 -50.29
C THR A 80 19.79 -75.58 -49.08
N LEU A 81 20.70 -76.55 -48.96
CA LEU A 81 21.73 -76.56 -47.91
C LEU A 81 22.69 -75.37 -48.04
N LYS A 82 23.14 -75.07 -49.26
CA LYS A 82 23.97 -73.90 -49.56
C LYS A 82 23.25 -72.61 -49.16
N ASP A 83 22.01 -72.43 -49.61
CA ASP A 83 21.22 -71.22 -49.31
C ASP A 83 20.97 -71.05 -47.81
N ALA A 84 20.73 -72.15 -47.09
CA ALA A 84 20.60 -72.14 -45.63
C ALA A 84 21.93 -71.72 -44.95
N ALA A 85 23.07 -72.25 -45.40
CA ALA A 85 24.38 -71.88 -44.88
C ALA A 85 24.72 -70.40 -45.14
N TYR A 86 24.41 -69.89 -46.34
CA TYR A 86 24.59 -68.46 -46.65
C TYR A 86 23.72 -67.56 -45.78
N LYS A 87 22.45 -67.93 -45.56
CA LYS A 87 21.56 -67.19 -44.65
C LYS A 87 22.09 -67.17 -43.23
N ALA A 88 22.55 -68.32 -42.72
CA ALA A 88 23.13 -68.42 -41.38
C ALA A 88 24.40 -67.56 -41.25
N CYS A 89 25.30 -67.62 -42.23
CA CYS A 89 26.50 -66.78 -42.28
C CYS A 89 26.15 -65.28 -42.29
N TRP A 90 25.20 -64.88 -43.14
CA TRP A 90 24.73 -63.50 -43.21
C TRP A 90 24.14 -63.01 -41.87
N ILE A 91 23.29 -63.83 -41.24
CA ILE A 91 22.73 -63.52 -39.92
C ILE A 91 23.85 -63.36 -38.88
N PHE A 92 24.82 -64.26 -38.86
CA PHE A 92 25.95 -64.18 -37.92
C PHE A 92 26.75 -62.88 -38.10
N THR A 93 27.12 -62.53 -39.34
CA THR A 93 27.82 -61.27 -39.62
C THR A 93 27.01 -60.03 -39.27
N SER A 94 25.68 -60.08 -39.43
CA SER A 94 24.79 -58.98 -39.07
C SER A 94 24.71 -58.79 -37.56
N ILE A 95 24.60 -59.88 -36.79
CA ILE A 95 24.61 -59.85 -35.33
C ILE A 95 25.93 -59.29 -34.80
N GLU A 96 27.06 -59.70 -35.39
CA GLU A 96 28.38 -59.21 -35.00
C GLU A 96 28.53 -57.70 -35.28
N SER A 97 28.06 -57.23 -36.44
CA SER A 97 28.02 -55.79 -36.76
C SER A 97 27.15 -55.01 -35.77
N ILE A 98 25.97 -55.52 -35.43
CA ILE A 98 25.06 -54.87 -34.48
C ILE A 98 25.69 -54.81 -33.09
N ALA A 99 26.35 -55.89 -32.65
CA ALA A 99 27.05 -55.92 -31.37
C ALA A 99 28.19 -54.88 -31.32
N GLN A 100 28.95 -54.74 -32.42
CA GLN A 100 29.99 -53.73 -32.52
C GLN A 100 29.44 -52.30 -32.48
N ASP A 101 28.33 -52.03 -33.17
CA ASP A 101 27.69 -50.71 -33.16
C ASP A 101 27.07 -50.38 -31.80
N GLN A 102 26.55 -51.38 -31.09
CA GLN A 102 26.07 -51.27 -29.71
C GLN A 102 27.22 -50.86 -28.77
N GLU A 103 28.37 -51.54 -28.85
CA GLU A 103 29.56 -51.23 -28.05
C GLU A 103 30.07 -49.80 -28.31
N ARG A 104 30.13 -49.39 -29.58
CA ARG A 104 30.49 -48.02 -29.97
C ARG A 104 29.52 -46.98 -29.41
N THR A 105 28.22 -47.31 -29.42
CA THR A 105 27.17 -46.43 -28.88
C THR A 105 27.30 -46.29 -27.36
N GLU A 106 27.52 -47.39 -26.65
CA GLU A 106 27.74 -47.36 -25.19
C GLU A 106 29.00 -46.60 -24.81
N SER A 107 30.11 -46.79 -25.52
CA SER A 107 31.34 -46.02 -25.34
C SER A 107 31.11 -44.52 -25.58
N SER A 108 30.41 -44.16 -26.65
CA SER A 108 30.10 -42.75 -26.97
C SER A 108 29.20 -42.14 -25.89
N LYS A 109 28.22 -42.90 -25.39
CA LYS A 109 27.33 -42.47 -24.31
C LYS A 109 28.08 -42.25 -23.00
N ALA A 110 29.04 -43.11 -22.67
CA ALA A 110 29.91 -42.93 -21.50
C ALA A 110 30.73 -41.64 -21.62
N GLN A 111 31.35 -41.40 -22.78
CA GLN A 111 32.09 -40.16 -23.06
C GLN A 111 31.20 -38.91 -22.98
N MET A 112 29.98 -38.98 -23.52
CA MET A 112 29.01 -37.88 -23.40
C MET A 112 28.67 -37.59 -21.94
N SER A 113 28.42 -38.62 -21.13
CA SER A 113 28.11 -38.44 -19.70
C SER A 113 29.28 -37.84 -18.92
N GLU A 114 30.52 -38.21 -19.27
CA GLU A 114 31.72 -37.63 -18.65
C GLU A 114 31.89 -36.16 -19.04
N LEU A 115 31.72 -35.83 -20.32
CA LEU A 115 31.77 -34.44 -20.80
C LEU A 115 30.67 -33.59 -20.15
N GLU A 116 29.46 -34.11 -20.01
CA GLU A 116 28.35 -33.42 -19.36
C GLU A 116 28.65 -33.15 -17.88
N SER A 117 29.24 -34.11 -17.17
CA SER A 117 29.72 -33.89 -15.80
C SER A 117 30.83 -32.84 -15.74
N SER A 118 31.75 -32.83 -16.71
CA SER A 118 32.81 -31.81 -16.78
C SER A 118 32.25 -30.41 -17.05
N ILE A 119 31.25 -30.29 -17.94
CA ILE A 119 30.58 -29.02 -18.23
C ILE A 119 29.90 -28.49 -16.97
N GLN A 120 29.15 -29.33 -16.25
CA GLN A 120 28.50 -28.93 -15.00
C GLN A 120 29.50 -28.44 -13.94
N LYS A 121 30.68 -29.07 -13.84
CA LYS A 121 31.74 -28.61 -12.94
C LYS A 121 32.27 -27.24 -13.34
N VAL A 122 32.56 -27.04 -14.64
CA VAL A 122 33.04 -25.76 -15.16
C VAL A 122 32.00 -24.66 -14.98
N ASP A 123 30.72 -24.92 -15.23
CA ASP A 123 29.64 -23.96 -15.02
C ASP A 123 29.54 -23.55 -13.54
N ALA A 124 29.67 -24.50 -12.61
CA ALA A 124 29.69 -24.19 -11.18
C ALA A 124 30.89 -23.31 -10.80
N GLU A 125 32.07 -23.57 -11.37
CA GLU A 125 33.26 -22.73 -11.17
C GLU A 125 33.09 -21.32 -11.76
N VAL A 126 32.51 -21.20 -12.95
CA VAL A 126 32.20 -19.92 -13.59
C VAL A 126 31.25 -19.12 -12.71
N HIS A 127 30.16 -19.73 -12.25
CA HIS A 127 29.19 -19.08 -11.37
C HIS A 127 29.83 -18.57 -10.07
N ASN A 128 30.70 -19.37 -9.46
CA ASN A 128 31.43 -18.96 -8.26
C ASN A 128 32.36 -17.77 -8.55
N LYS A 129 33.08 -17.79 -9.66
CA LYS A 129 33.96 -16.67 -10.08
C LYS A 129 33.16 -15.40 -10.37
N GLU A 130 31.98 -15.50 -10.97
CA GLU A 130 31.09 -14.37 -11.21
C GLU A 130 30.60 -13.74 -9.89
N MET A 131 30.26 -14.58 -8.90
CA MET A 131 29.89 -14.12 -7.56
C MET A 131 31.04 -13.38 -6.89
N MET A 132 32.25 -13.94 -6.93
CA MET A 132 33.46 -13.30 -6.41
C MET A 132 33.77 -11.96 -7.12
N LEU A 133 33.60 -11.90 -8.44
CA LEU A 133 33.76 -10.64 -9.20
C LEU A 133 32.74 -9.58 -8.79
N LYS A 134 31.50 -9.97 -8.50
CA LYS A 134 30.47 -9.05 -8.01
C LYS A 134 30.85 -8.45 -6.66
N ASP A 135 31.40 -9.26 -5.76
CA ASP A 135 31.84 -8.79 -4.45
C ASP A 135 33.10 -7.93 -4.53
N LEU A 136 34.05 -8.28 -5.41
CA LEU A 136 35.19 -7.43 -5.72
C LEU A 136 34.77 -6.06 -6.25
N ARG A 137 33.76 -5.99 -7.12
CA ARG A 137 33.21 -4.70 -7.61
C ARG A 137 32.60 -3.88 -6.48
N LYS A 138 31.82 -4.50 -5.58
CA LYS A 138 31.29 -3.78 -4.40
C LYS A 138 32.41 -3.23 -3.53
N LEU A 139 33.49 -4.00 -3.35
CA LEU A 139 34.64 -3.57 -2.57
C LEU A 139 35.37 -2.41 -3.25
N GLN A 140 35.56 -2.49 -4.57
CA GLN A 140 36.12 -1.41 -5.39
C GLN A 140 35.30 -0.11 -5.26
N ASP A 141 33.98 -0.21 -5.26
CA ASP A 141 33.09 0.95 -5.07
C ASP A 141 33.24 1.55 -3.67
N GLN A 142 33.36 0.70 -2.64
CA GLN A 142 33.61 1.16 -1.27
C GLN A 142 34.95 1.87 -1.14
N VAL A 143 36.02 1.32 -1.72
CA VAL A 143 37.35 1.93 -1.75
C VAL A 143 37.30 3.28 -2.46
N SER A 144 36.59 3.36 -3.59
CA SER A 144 36.45 4.61 -4.36
C SER A 144 35.71 5.68 -3.56
N ARG A 145 34.60 5.32 -2.89
CA ARG A 145 33.87 6.22 -1.98
C ARG A 145 34.75 6.71 -0.84
N LYS A 146 35.43 5.81 -0.14
CA LYS A 146 36.32 6.15 0.98
C LYS A 146 37.51 7.00 0.54
N THR A 147 38.04 6.77 -0.65
CA THR A 147 39.11 7.58 -1.23
C THR A 147 38.63 9.00 -1.56
N ALA A 148 37.43 9.13 -2.12
CA ALA A 148 36.81 10.43 -2.36
C ALA A 148 36.53 11.19 -1.06
N GLU A 149 35.93 10.54 -0.05
CA GLU A 149 35.70 11.10 1.29
C GLU A 149 37.02 11.57 1.94
N ARG A 150 38.07 10.74 1.87
CA ARG A 150 39.39 11.13 2.39
C ARG A 150 39.95 12.34 1.66
N SER A 151 39.80 12.41 0.34
CA SER A 151 40.28 13.53 -0.47
C SER A 151 39.55 14.83 -0.13
N THR A 152 38.23 14.79 0.05
CA THR A 152 37.44 15.98 0.43
C THR A 152 37.78 16.44 1.84
N LEU A 153 37.85 15.52 2.80
CA LEU A 153 38.24 15.85 4.18
C LEU A 153 39.66 16.41 4.25
N PHE A 154 40.60 15.86 3.49
CA PHE A 154 41.97 16.36 3.44
C PHE A 154 42.05 17.78 2.86
N LYS A 155 41.30 18.06 1.79
CA LYS A 155 41.22 19.42 1.22
C LYS A 155 40.61 20.41 2.20
N GLU A 156 39.55 20.02 2.89
CA GLU A 156 38.90 20.85 3.90
C GLU A 156 39.83 21.11 5.09
N GLN A 157 40.51 20.06 5.57
CA GLN A 157 41.54 20.19 6.60
C GLN A 157 42.63 21.18 6.17
N GLN A 158 43.17 21.04 4.96
CA GLN A 158 44.20 21.95 4.45
C GLN A 158 43.69 23.39 4.33
N ARG A 159 42.43 23.58 3.94
CA ARG A 159 41.78 24.89 3.88
C ARG A 159 41.65 25.51 5.27
N GLN A 160 41.24 24.73 6.27
CA GLN A 160 41.13 25.18 7.65
C GLN A 160 42.50 25.55 8.23
N TYR A 161 43.52 24.73 8.00
CA TYR A 161 44.90 25.06 8.38
C TYR A 161 45.40 26.33 7.71
N ALA A 162 45.17 26.52 6.40
CA ALA A 162 45.59 27.73 5.70
C ALA A 162 44.83 29.00 6.15
N ALA A 163 43.63 28.86 6.73
CA ALA A 163 42.85 29.96 7.26
C ALA A 163 43.25 30.35 8.69
N LEU A 164 44.08 29.54 9.37
CA LEU A 164 44.62 29.88 10.67
C LEU A 164 45.77 30.89 10.51
N PRO A 165 45.72 32.05 11.19
CA PRO A 165 46.75 33.08 11.11
C PRO A 165 48.06 32.71 11.83
N GLU A 166 48.04 31.71 12.72
CA GLU A 166 49.18 31.22 13.50
C GLU A 166 49.01 29.70 13.71
N GLU A 167 50.09 28.93 13.60
CA GLU A 167 50.09 27.48 13.80
C GLU A 167 50.00 27.20 15.31
N ASN A 168 49.00 26.42 15.73
CA ASN A 168 48.84 26.13 17.15
C ASN A 168 49.88 25.07 17.58
N GLU A 169 50.85 25.47 18.40
CA GLU A 169 51.90 24.60 18.95
C GLU A 169 51.44 23.77 20.16
N ASP A 170 50.21 23.97 20.64
CA ASP A 170 49.67 23.26 21.79
C ASP A 170 49.55 21.75 21.52
N THR A 171 49.81 20.94 22.53
CA THR A 171 49.71 19.48 22.42
C THR A 171 48.25 19.04 22.31
N MET A 172 47.97 17.93 21.60
CA MET A 172 46.61 17.37 21.45
C MET A 172 45.87 17.17 22.79
N GLU A 173 46.60 16.80 23.85
CA GLU A 173 46.04 16.63 25.19
C GLU A 173 45.65 17.96 25.83
N GLU A 174 46.44 19.02 25.63
CA GLU A 174 46.11 20.37 26.08
C GLU A 174 44.85 20.86 25.36
N LEU A 175 44.78 20.71 24.04
CA LEU A 175 43.61 21.12 23.25
C LEU A 175 42.31 20.41 23.67
N LYS A 176 42.38 19.12 24.02
CA LYS A 176 41.24 18.39 24.60
C LYS A 176 40.83 18.93 25.96
N GLU A 177 41.79 19.26 26.82
CA GLU A 177 41.51 19.84 28.14
C GLU A 177 40.85 21.23 28.01
N TRP A 178 41.35 22.07 27.10
CA TRP A 178 40.73 23.35 26.76
C TRP A 178 39.30 23.15 26.23
N LYS A 179 39.09 22.22 25.30
CA LYS A 179 37.76 21.88 24.80
C LYS A 179 36.81 21.49 25.92
N SER A 180 37.23 20.60 26.82
CA SER A 180 36.42 20.18 27.97
C SER A 180 36.07 21.35 28.88
N LYS A 181 37.05 22.21 29.21
CA LYS A 181 36.83 23.42 30.03
C LYS A 181 35.88 24.42 29.35
N PHE A 182 35.98 24.57 28.03
CA PHE A 182 35.06 25.41 27.26
C PHE A 182 33.65 24.82 27.23
N GLU A 183 33.49 23.52 27.03
CA GLU A 183 32.18 22.84 27.08
C GLU A 183 31.52 23.01 28.45
N GLU A 184 32.26 22.85 29.54
CA GLU A 184 31.77 23.12 30.90
C GLU A 184 31.37 24.59 31.08
N ARG A 185 32.19 25.53 30.58
CA ARG A 185 31.90 26.96 30.67
C ARG A 185 30.66 27.34 29.86
N ILE A 186 30.48 26.78 28.67
CA ILE A 186 29.30 26.96 27.82
C ILE A 186 28.07 26.43 28.55
N ALA A 187 28.12 25.20 29.08
CA ALA A 187 27.01 24.63 29.85
C ALA A 187 26.62 25.52 31.04
N LEU A 188 27.60 26.05 31.77
CA LEU A 188 27.35 26.97 32.89
C LEU A 188 26.72 28.29 32.41
N LEU A 189 27.20 28.87 31.32
CA LEU A 189 26.61 30.09 30.75
C LEU A 189 25.17 29.85 30.26
N GLU A 190 24.91 28.74 29.59
CA GLU A 190 23.55 28.37 29.18
C GLU A 190 22.60 28.21 30.37
N THR A 191 23.04 27.59 31.47
CA THR A 191 22.20 27.51 32.68
C THR A 191 21.92 28.89 33.28
N LYS A 192 22.88 29.81 33.21
CA LYS A 192 22.71 31.20 33.67
C LYS A 192 21.75 31.98 32.77
N ILE A 193 21.84 31.81 31.45
CA ILE A 193 20.90 32.39 30.48
C ILE A 193 19.49 31.87 30.76
N ARG A 194 19.30 30.55 30.86
CA ARG A 194 18.00 29.94 31.22
C ARG A 194 17.44 30.40 32.55
N LYS A 195 18.29 30.83 33.50
CA LYS A 195 17.85 31.40 34.78
C LYS A 195 17.40 32.85 34.59
N MET A 196 18.19 33.68 33.91
CA MET A 196 17.84 35.08 33.63
C MET A 196 16.58 35.19 32.76
N GLU A 197 16.39 34.31 31.78
CA GLU A 197 15.17 34.28 30.95
C GLU A 197 13.92 34.01 31.80
N ARG A 198 14.00 33.09 32.77
CA ARG A 198 12.90 32.84 33.72
C ARG A 198 12.64 34.03 34.62
N GLU A 199 13.67 34.65 35.18
CA GLU A 199 13.53 35.87 35.98
C GLU A 199 12.93 37.03 35.16
N LEU A 200 13.26 37.13 33.87
CA LEU A 200 12.68 38.11 32.96
C LEU A 200 11.20 37.84 32.69
N ASP A 201 10.80 36.58 32.51
CA ASP A 201 9.38 36.21 32.34
C ASP A 201 8.56 36.46 33.63
N ASP A 202 9.11 36.07 34.79
CA ASP A 202 8.50 36.32 36.10
C ASP A 202 8.32 37.82 36.38
N THR A 203 9.31 38.65 36.01
CA THR A 203 9.19 40.10 36.15
C THR A 203 8.22 40.69 35.13
N ALA A 204 8.16 40.19 33.89
CA ALA A 204 7.20 40.63 32.88
C ALA A 204 5.74 40.30 33.27
N THR A 205 5.49 39.12 33.83
CA THR A 205 4.18 38.73 34.37
C THR A 205 3.80 39.60 35.57
N THR A 206 4.76 39.89 36.46
CA THR A 206 4.57 40.81 37.58
C THR A 206 4.21 42.22 37.09
N ILE A 207 4.95 42.76 36.12
CA ILE A 207 4.67 44.06 35.49
C ILE A 207 3.25 44.09 34.89
N SER A 208 2.86 43.03 34.17
CA SER A 208 1.52 42.93 33.59
C SER A 208 0.43 42.91 34.66
N SER A 209 0.64 42.19 35.76
CA SER A 209 -0.30 42.15 36.89
C SER A 209 -0.45 43.52 37.58
N LEU A 210 0.67 44.22 37.80
CA LEU A 210 0.68 45.56 38.38
C LEU A 210 0.04 46.59 37.44
N HIS A 211 0.26 46.46 36.13
CA HIS A 211 -0.42 47.29 35.14
C HIS A 211 -1.94 47.07 35.18
N ASN A 212 -2.41 45.82 35.23
CA ASN A 212 -3.84 45.54 35.36
C ASN A 212 -4.43 46.13 36.63
N ALA A 213 -3.73 45.98 37.77
CA ALA A 213 -4.15 46.59 39.03
C ALA A 213 -4.22 48.13 38.92
N LYS A 214 -3.20 48.76 38.32
CA LYS A 214 -3.18 50.20 38.06
C LYS A 214 -4.37 50.65 37.19
N THR A 215 -4.67 49.92 36.12
CA THR A 215 -5.82 50.21 35.25
C THR A 215 -7.13 50.13 36.03
N ASN A 216 -7.29 49.10 36.87
CA ASN A 216 -8.49 48.95 37.71
C ASN A 216 -8.63 50.11 38.71
N TYR A 217 -7.55 50.50 39.39
CA TYR A 217 -7.59 51.66 40.29
C TYR A 217 -7.89 52.97 39.53
N MET A 218 -7.37 53.13 38.31
CA MET A 218 -7.67 54.31 37.47
C MET A 218 -9.14 54.36 37.03
N LEU A 219 -9.76 53.21 36.74
CA LEU A 219 -11.19 53.10 36.47
C LEU A 219 -12.01 53.48 37.71
N GLU A 220 -11.63 52.98 38.89
CA GLU A 220 -12.33 53.28 40.13
C GLU A 220 -12.20 54.77 40.50
N ILE A 221 -11.01 55.37 40.34
CA ILE A 221 -10.80 56.81 40.53
C ILE A 221 -11.69 57.60 39.57
N SER A 222 -11.72 57.25 38.28
CA SER A 222 -12.57 57.92 37.30
C SER A 222 -14.05 57.84 37.69
N LYS A 223 -14.52 56.69 38.16
CA LYS A 223 -15.89 56.48 38.62
C LYS A 223 -16.22 57.30 39.88
N LEU A 224 -15.32 57.29 40.87
CA LEU A 224 -15.49 58.11 42.08
C LEU A 224 -15.47 59.60 41.76
N GLN A 225 -14.68 60.02 40.77
CA GLN A 225 -14.63 61.40 40.32
C GLN A 225 -15.93 61.82 39.63
N THR A 226 -16.50 61.00 38.74
CA THR A 226 -17.81 61.29 38.13
C THR A 226 -18.92 61.33 39.17
N GLU A 227 -18.89 60.44 40.16
CA GLU A 227 -19.84 60.45 41.28
C GLU A 227 -19.69 61.72 42.16
N ALA A 228 -18.45 62.15 42.43
CA ALA A 228 -18.17 63.39 43.14
C ALA A 228 -18.65 64.63 42.38
N GLU A 229 -18.41 64.70 41.06
CA GLU A 229 -18.91 65.76 40.19
C GLU A 229 -20.45 65.81 40.16
N ALA A 230 -21.10 64.65 40.03
CA ALA A 230 -22.56 64.56 40.09
C ALA A 230 -23.11 65.04 41.44
N HIS A 231 -22.48 64.66 42.55
CA HIS A 231 -22.86 65.12 43.88
C HIS A 231 -22.63 66.64 44.07
N MET A 232 -21.58 67.21 43.47
CA MET A 232 -21.35 68.65 43.45
C MET A 232 -22.44 69.40 42.67
N LEU A 233 -22.89 68.87 41.53
CA LEU A 233 -24.02 69.43 40.77
C LEU A 233 -25.31 69.43 41.61
N LEU A 234 -25.63 68.32 42.27
CA LEU A 234 -26.80 68.22 43.17
C LEU A 234 -26.71 69.21 44.35
N LYS A 235 -25.52 69.42 44.91
CA LYS A 235 -25.30 70.45 45.94
C LYS A 235 -25.56 71.86 45.41
N ASN A 236 -25.08 72.16 44.21
CA ASN A 236 -25.33 73.46 43.57
C ASN A 236 -26.82 73.68 43.28
N GLU A 237 -27.53 72.66 42.79
CA GLU A 237 -28.99 72.71 42.57
C GLU A 237 -29.76 72.91 43.88
N ARG A 238 -29.38 72.20 44.94
CA ARG A 238 -29.92 72.38 46.29
C ARG A 238 -29.71 73.81 46.77
N ASP A 239 -28.48 74.31 46.69
CA ASP A 239 -28.12 75.65 47.16
C ASP A 239 -28.87 76.74 46.38
N ALA A 240 -28.98 76.58 45.05
CA ALA A 240 -29.76 77.46 44.20
C ALA A 240 -31.26 77.41 44.54
N SER A 241 -31.80 76.24 44.83
CA SER A 241 -33.21 76.08 45.25
C SER A 241 -33.47 76.79 46.59
N ILE A 242 -32.56 76.67 47.56
CA ILE A 242 -32.66 77.38 48.85
C ILE A 242 -32.60 78.89 48.61
N GLN A 243 -31.66 79.38 47.81
CA GLN A 243 -31.58 80.81 47.47
C GLN A 243 -32.86 81.31 46.81
N ASN A 244 -33.44 80.54 45.88
CA ASN A 244 -34.68 80.88 45.20
C ASN A 244 -35.88 80.96 46.16
N ILE A 245 -36.02 79.99 47.08
CA ILE A 245 -37.07 80.00 48.11
C ILE A 245 -36.91 81.23 49.03
N PHE A 246 -35.70 81.53 49.49
CA PHE A 246 -35.44 82.69 50.35
C PHE A 246 -35.73 84.01 49.64
N SER A 247 -35.40 84.11 48.35
CA SER A 247 -35.66 85.30 47.53
C SER A 247 -37.15 85.50 47.25
N ASN A 248 -37.89 84.44 46.88
CA ASN A 248 -39.31 84.54 46.55
C ASN A 248 -40.20 84.80 47.77
N HIS A 249 -39.80 84.31 48.94
CA HIS A 249 -40.62 84.39 50.17
C HIS A 249 -40.06 85.36 51.22
N ASN A 250 -39.07 86.20 50.85
CA ASN A 250 -38.45 87.21 51.72
C ASN A 250 -38.01 86.66 53.09
N LEU A 251 -37.36 85.50 53.11
CA LEU A 251 -36.97 84.79 54.33
C LEU A 251 -35.69 85.33 54.99
N GLY A 252 -35.12 86.42 54.47
CA GLY A 252 -33.90 87.08 54.92
C GLY A 252 -32.69 86.81 54.03
N ASN A 253 -31.53 87.33 54.44
CA ASN A 253 -30.30 87.18 53.67
C ASN A 253 -29.73 85.77 53.77
N VAL A 254 -29.32 85.24 52.62
CA VAL A 254 -28.63 83.95 52.51
C VAL A 254 -27.12 84.21 52.33
N PRO A 255 -26.23 83.41 52.94
CA PRO A 255 -24.78 83.49 52.70
C PRO A 255 -24.40 83.23 51.23
N SER A 256 -23.12 83.45 50.89
CA SER A 256 -22.58 83.04 49.59
C SER A 256 -22.46 81.52 49.48
N THR A 257 -22.76 80.96 48.31
CA THR A 257 -22.60 79.53 48.01
C THR A 257 -21.13 79.15 47.82
N PRO A 258 -20.72 77.88 48.03
CA PRO A 258 -21.53 76.72 48.46
C PRO A 258 -21.78 76.67 49.98
N PHE A 259 -22.93 76.14 50.39
CA PHE A 259 -23.32 76.07 51.81
C PHE A 259 -22.70 74.87 52.53
N SER A 260 -22.21 75.10 53.75
CA SER A 260 -21.85 74.02 54.67
C SER A 260 -23.10 73.26 55.13
N THR A 261 -22.92 72.01 55.55
CA THR A 261 -24.02 71.14 56.01
C THR A 261 -24.82 71.79 57.14
N ASP A 262 -24.14 72.44 58.09
CA ASP A 262 -24.78 73.13 59.23
C ASP A 262 -25.59 74.35 58.79
N VAL A 263 -25.08 75.10 57.81
CA VAL A 263 -25.77 76.26 57.24
C VAL A 263 -27.03 75.82 56.49
N VAL A 264 -26.95 74.76 55.68
CA VAL A 264 -28.13 74.19 55.00
C VAL A 264 -29.17 73.71 56.00
N LEU A 265 -28.76 73.03 57.06
CA LEU A 265 -29.68 72.55 58.07
C LEU A 265 -30.41 73.72 58.76
N ASN A 266 -29.69 74.78 59.11
CA ASN A 266 -30.27 75.98 59.70
C ASN A 266 -31.23 76.70 58.75
N LEU A 267 -30.82 76.97 57.51
CA LEU A 267 -31.66 77.61 56.49
C LEU A 267 -32.92 76.78 56.20
N THR A 268 -32.78 75.45 56.13
CA THR A 268 -33.90 74.52 55.94
C THR A 268 -34.85 74.54 57.13
N ASN A 269 -34.34 74.54 58.36
CA ASN A 269 -35.16 74.65 59.56
C ASN A 269 -35.90 75.99 59.60
N ARG A 270 -35.27 77.07 59.17
CA ARG A 270 -35.90 78.39 59.06
C ARG A 270 -36.99 78.44 57.98
N ILE A 271 -36.78 77.82 56.83
CA ILE A 271 -37.84 77.58 55.83
C ILE A 271 -38.99 76.81 56.47
N LYS A 272 -38.71 75.71 57.17
CA LYS A 272 -39.74 74.89 57.84
C LYS A 272 -40.50 75.67 58.92
N SER A 273 -39.82 76.46 59.75
CA SER A 273 -40.45 77.30 60.76
C SER A 273 -41.36 78.34 60.13
N ARG A 274 -40.92 79.01 59.05
CA ARG A 274 -41.77 79.97 58.35
C ARG A 274 -42.95 79.32 57.63
N LEU A 275 -42.74 78.13 57.06
CA LEU A 275 -43.82 77.34 56.49
C LEU A 275 -44.86 77.01 57.58
N GLY A 276 -44.42 76.59 58.77
CA GLY A 276 -45.28 76.36 59.93
C GLY A 276 -45.98 77.62 60.43
N GLU A 277 -45.32 78.78 60.44
CA GLU A 277 -45.96 80.08 60.74
C GLU A 277 -47.04 80.42 59.71
N PHE A 278 -46.78 80.24 58.42
CA PHE A 278 -47.79 80.45 57.39
C PHE A 278 -48.96 79.47 57.53
N GLU A 279 -48.71 78.22 57.89
CA GLU A 279 -49.76 77.24 58.18
C GLU A 279 -50.61 77.66 59.40
N MET A 280 -49.98 78.19 60.46
CA MET A 280 -50.69 78.71 61.63
C MET A 280 -51.46 79.99 61.35
N ASP A 281 -50.88 80.95 60.62
CA ASP A 281 -51.57 82.19 60.22
C ASP A 281 -52.75 81.88 59.28
N LEU A 282 -52.60 80.89 58.39
CA LEU A 282 -53.71 80.40 57.56
C LEU A 282 -54.80 79.75 58.42
N LEU A 283 -54.44 78.99 59.45
CA LEU A 283 -55.39 78.40 60.41
C LEU A 283 -56.09 79.47 61.28
N ASP A 284 -55.36 80.49 61.73
CA ASP A 284 -55.91 81.59 62.54
C ASP A 284 -56.76 82.53 61.70
N LYS A 285 -56.39 82.81 60.44
CA LYS A 285 -57.26 83.50 59.49
C LYS A 285 -58.53 82.69 59.23
N LYS A 286 -58.44 81.38 59.13
CA LYS A 286 -59.61 80.51 59.00
C LYS A 286 -60.54 80.61 60.22
N LYS A 287 -59.99 80.53 61.45
CA LYS A 287 -60.75 80.72 62.70
C LYS A 287 -61.31 82.12 62.84
N SER A 288 -60.52 83.15 62.54
CA SER A 288 -60.95 84.55 62.59
C SER A 288 -62.10 84.77 61.62
N ASN A 289 -62.03 84.23 60.41
CA ASN A 289 -63.11 84.29 59.45
C ASN A 289 -64.36 83.56 59.95
N GLU A 290 -64.22 82.38 60.58
CA GLU A 290 -65.34 81.67 61.24
C GLU A 290 -65.96 82.50 62.39
N THR A 291 -65.15 83.12 63.26
CA THR A 291 -65.64 83.97 64.34
C THR A 291 -66.28 85.26 63.84
N ALA A 292 -65.71 85.92 62.81
CA ALA A 292 -66.28 87.09 62.18
C ALA A 292 -67.64 86.76 61.57
N LEU A 293 -67.76 85.59 60.92
CA LEU A 293 -69.02 85.05 60.43
C LEU A 293 -70.03 84.88 61.59
N SER A 294 -69.59 84.33 62.73
CA SER A 294 -70.43 84.15 63.93
C SER A 294 -70.86 85.49 64.55
N THR A 295 -69.96 86.46 64.74
CA THR A 295 -70.33 87.78 65.29
C THR A 295 -71.20 88.58 64.33
N ALA A 296 -71.00 88.48 63.02
CA ALA A 296 -71.90 89.08 62.04
C ALA A 296 -73.30 88.46 62.14
N TRP A 297 -73.36 87.14 62.39
CA TRP A 297 -74.60 86.43 62.67
C TRP A 297 -75.25 86.89 63.98
N ASP A 298 -74.50 87.03 65.07
CA ASP A 298 -75.02 87.49 66.37
C ASP A 298 -75.48 88.96 66.33
N CYS A 299 -74.75 89.85 65.67
CA CYS A 299 -75.17 91.24 65.45
C CYS A 299 -76.44 91.32 64.60
N TYR A 300 -76.57 90.46 63.59
CA TYR A 300 -77.81 90.33 62.81
C TYR A 300 -78.97 89.88 63.70
N MET A 301 -78.73 88.93 64.61
CA MET A 301 -79.72 88.44 65.57
C MET A 301 -80.09 89.50 66.63
N ASP A 302 -79.12 90.21 67.23
CA ASP A 302 -79.37 91.27 68.23
C ASP A 302 -80.06 92.49 67.60
N ALA A 303 -79.71 92.86 66.36
CA ALA A 303 -80.45 93.89 65.61
C ALA A 303 -81.90 93.46 65.33
N SER A 304 -82.10 92.18 64.99
CA SER A 304 -83.44 91.58 64.83
C SER A 304 -84.23 91.62 66.14
N ASP A 305 -83.60 91.29 67.28
CA ASP A 305 -84.26 91.29 68.58
C ASP A 305 -84.50 92.69 69.15
N ARG A 306 -83.59 93.65 68.92
CA ARG A 306 -83.81 95.09 69.21
C ARG A 306 -84.92 95.67 68.36
N TRP A 307 -85.02 95.27 67.09
CA TRP A 307 -86.14 95.65 66.23
C TRP A 307 -87.47 95.11 66.82
N LYS A 308 -87.50 93.86 67.31
CA LYS A 308 -88.65 93.30 68.03
C LYS A 308 -88.94 94.01 69.36
N ALA A 309 -87.92 94.34 70.17
CA ALA A 309 -88.09 94.99 71.47
C ALA A 309 -88.49 96.46 71.37
N SER A 310 -87.97 97.19 70.37
CA SER A 310 -88.40 98.56 70.05
C SER A 310 -89.86 98.57 69.57
N LYS A 311 -90.25 97.57 68.76
CA LYS A 311 -91.65 97.33 68.39
C LYS A 311 -92.52 97.11 69.63
N LEU A 312 -92.09 96.27 70.58
CA LEU A 312 -92.78 96.03 71.85
C LEU A 312 -92.82 97.26 72.78
N ARG A 313 -91.79 98.10 72.77
CA ARG A 313 -91.71 99.33 73.61
C ARG A 313 -92.56 100.46 73.05
N ASN A 314 -92.69 100.56 71.73
CA ASN A 314 -93.70 101.39 71.09
C ASN A 314 -95.11 100.95 71.53
N GLU A 315 -95.35 99.63 71.67
CA GLU A 315 -96.61 99.10 72.22
C GLU A 315 -96.77 99.41 73.73
N LEU A 316 -95.73 99.29 74.56
CA LEU A 316 -95.82 99.52 76.02
C LEU A 316 -95.84 101.00 76.45
N LYS A 317 -95.14 101.92 75.77
CA LYS A 317 -95.23 103.37 76.08
C LYS A 317 -96.57 103.96 75.68
N MET A 318 -97.21 103.43 74.63
CA MET A 318 -98.62 103.66 74.36
C MET A 318 -99.46 103.27 75.59
N ILE A 319 -99.12 102.16 76.27
CA ILE A 319 -99.85 101.61 77.43
C ILE A 319 -99.50 102.31 78.78
N SER A 320 -98.27 102.82 79.00
CA SER A 320 -97.77 103.07 80.36
C SER A 320 -97.78 104.50 80.90
N ARG A 321 -97.75 105.58 80.11
CA ARG A 321 -97.87 106.95 80.68
C ARG A 321 -99.22 107.62 80.46
N GLN A 322 -100.12 106.85 79.84
CA GLN A 322 -101.47 106.66 80.37
C GLN A 322 -101.50 106.32 81.89
N ALA A 323 -100.52 105.62 82.48
CA ALA A 323 -100.65 105.19 83.89
C ALA A 323 -100.26 106.24 84.96
N TYR A 324 -99.36 107.20 84.67
CA TYR A 324 -99.15 108.37 85.57
C TYR A 324 -100.12 109.52 85.31
N GLN A 325 -101.19 109.24 84.56
CA GLN A 325 -102.45 109.91 84.77
C GLN A 325 -102.97 109.80 86.23
N ASN A 326 -102.32 109.09 87.19
CA ASN A 326 -103.05 108.62 88.37
C ASN A 326 -102.31 108.55 89.74
N ALA A 327 -101.16 109.19 89.99
CA ALA A 327 -100.52 109.09 91.33
C ALA A 327 -99.91 110.39 91.83
#